data_AF-A0A5Q4BM22-F1
#
_entry.id   AF-A0A5Q4BM22-F1
#
_cell.length_a   1.000
_cell.length_b   1.000
_cell.length_c   1.000
_cell.angle_alpha   90.00
_cell.angle_beta   90.00
_cell.angle_gamma   90.00
#
_symmetry.space_group_name_H-M   'P 1'
#
loop_
_entity.id
_entity.type
_entity.pdbx_description
1 polymer ?
#
loop_
_entity_poly.entity_id
_entity_poly.type
_entity_poly.pdbx_seq_one_letter_code
_entity_poly.pdbx_strand_id
1 'polypeptide(L)'
;MAPTRVGIVGLSAKGPGFVPGVWASLTILPSLQNSPEYEIVALCNSSVEAARRSIAMHGLPSSTKAYEDIRELAGDADVDLVVVSVGVPKHLELAVPALAAKKKVYVEWPLGASVAEAEKLAGLAEADGLQTIVGLQGRSDSLTAKLREIVESGEIGDLLSTSVVGTLLINPPSYWVEGAEYYLDIKSGANMFHIGFGHFLDSFTHVLGDFDLGTLSSILKVDLTQGPLHNAEGKVVDPAYPKSAPDHVLVQGKLNGGATASLNFRTTSATVGDVGARWIISGTKGEIEASWGNMIMWQTPHPSKKLKVKLFTGEEREVELQRPDIPAVANVSDLALNTALILDAFAKGNGSRYANFESALKTHRLLDEILKRHIAILDTDVMVPAVVPTYGRYFSGQYIKLLGAAAKRLGVSHLVRFTTWDVVAGHYPDPSDADAILITGSIAAAYDTDPWVIALGAFIEGVYADHRHVRIFGTCFGHQLVGRVLLGPHGAVVEKDPNGYEFGVQTIALHPRLIEDFPCLAALGGAEPDAAADGTGPSRRGLRLQMCHGDHVALPRPPAGLPGNWINIGGTAHCAVQGLYEPSRVLTIQPHFECDQIIMEETIRYFYTPDKGFSEEFLERAFA
;
A
#
# COMPACT_ATOMS: atom_id res chain seq x y z
N MET A 1 13.45 -13.17 -40.73
CA MET A 1 12.24 -12.35 -40.94
C MET A 1 12.66 -10.90 -41.07
N ALA A 2 11.80 -10.00 -41.55
CA ALA A 2 12.10 -8.56 -41.47
C ALA A 2 12.16 -8.13 -40.00
N PRO A 3 13.05 -7.18 -39.63
CA PRO A 3 13.12 -6.70 -38.25
C PRO A 3 11.81 -6.01 -37.86
N THR A 4 11.46 -6.10 -36.58
CA THR A 4 10.33 -5.36 -36.00
C THR A 4 10.71 -3.88 -35.93
N ARG A 5 9.93 -3.02 -36.56
CA ARG A 5 10.20 -1.57 -36.59
C ARG A 5 9.71 -0.91 -35.31
N VAL A 6 10.58 -0.19 -34.62
CA VAL A 6 10.39 0.29 -33.25
C VAL A 6 10.25 1.81 -33.22
N GLY A 7 9.21 2.27 -32.53
CA GLY A 7 9.04 3.65 -32.10
C GLY A 7 9.33 3.80 -30.61
N ILE A 8 10.29 4.65 -30.23
CA ILE A 8 10.67 4.87 -28.82
C ILE A 8 10.00 6.13 -28.29
N VAL A 9 9.38 6.04 -27.12
CA VAL A 9 8.75 7.15 -26.40
C VAL A 9 9.54 7.41 -25.12
N GLY A 10 10.21 8.57 -25.06
CA GLY A 10 11.04 8.94 -23.91
C GLY A 10 12.48 8.46 -24.00
N LEU A 11 13.26 9.03 -24.91
CA LEU A 11 14.71 8.84 -24.98
C LEU A 11 15.41 10.17 -24.69
N SER A 12 16.06 10.28 -23.53
CA SER A 12 16.68 11.53 -23.08
C SER A 12 17.91 11.89 -23.91
N ALA A 13 18.06 13.16 -24.26
CA ALA A 13 19.30 13.72 -24.83
C ALA A 13 20.24 14.32 -23.77
N LYS A 14 19.85 14.25 -22.48
CA LYS A 14 20.66 14.76 -21.36
C LYS A 14 21.66 13.69 -20.89
N GLY A 15 22.84 14.11 -20.47
CA GLY A 15 23.93 13.22 -20.00
C GLY A 15 23.58 12.37 -18.77
N PRO A 16 24.52 11.53 -18.28
CA PRO A 16 24.24 10.57 -17.21
C PRO A 16 23.77 11.25 -15.91
N GLY A 17 22.69 10.74 -15.31
CA GLY A 17 22.09 11.21 -14.05
C GLY A 17 20.71 10.59 -13.79
N PHE A 18 20.15 10.78 -12.58
CA PHE A 18 18.77 10.37 -12.24
C PHE A 18 17.75 11.33 -12.86
N VAL A 19 17.61 11.29 -14.19
CA VAL A 19 16.69 12.15 -14.94
C VAL A 19 15.76 11.26 -15.78
N PRO A 20 14.47 11.62 -15.94
CA PRO A 20 13.55 10.86 -16.80
C PRO A 20 14.12 10.60 -18.20
N GLY A 21 14.00 9.36 -18.69
CA GLY A 21 14.46 8.94 -20.01
C GLY A 21 15.95 8.55 -20.10
N VAL A 22 16.73 8.63 -19.01
CA VAL A 22 18.12 8.12 -18.98
C VAL A 22 18.14 6.60 -18.97
N TRP A 23 17.20 5.94 -18.30
CA TRP A 23 17.09 4.48 -18.30
C TRP A 23 17.00 3.91 -19.72
N ALA A 24 16.15 4.50 -20.57
CA ALA A 24 16.02 4.11 -21.97
C ALA A 24 17.35 4.18 -22.73
N SER A 25 18.17 5.21 -22.49
CA SER A 25 19.47 5.35 -23.14
C SER A 25 20.50 4.34 -22.65
N LEU A 26 20.39 3.86 -21.40
CA LEU A 26 21.34 2.95 -20.78
C LEU A 26 21.04 1.49 -21.04
N THR A 27 19.75 1.12 -21.18
CA THR A 27 19.33 -0.29 -21.26
C THR A 27 18.57 -0.61 -22.54
N ILE A 28 17.55 0.17 -22.89
CA ILE A 28 16.66 -0.12 -24.04
C ILE A 28 17.37 0.15 -25.37
N LEU A 29 17.91 1.35 -25.55
CA LEU A 29 18.59 1.78 -26.78
C LEU A 29 19.71 0.81 -27.19
N PRO A 30 20.70 0.48 -26.34
CA PRO A 30 21.74 -0.47 -26.72
C PRO A 30 21.19 -1.87 -26.99
N SER A 31 20.11 -2.29 -26.31
CA SER A 31 19.48 -3.58 -26.56
C SER A 31 18.83 -3.66 -27.95
N LEU A 32 18.21 -2.57 -28.41
CA LEU A 32 17.61 -2.49 -29.74
C LEU A 32 18.68 -2.37 -30.83
N GLN A 33 19.69 -1.52 -30.65
CA GLN A 33 20.75 -1.30 -31.65
C GLN A 33 21.62 -2.54 -31.90
N ASN A 34 21.77 -3.42 -30.91
CA ASN A 34 22.59 -4.63 -31.03
C ASN A 34 21.78 -5.88 -31.39
N SER A 35 20.47 -5.76 -31.62
CA SER A 35 19.63 -6.89 -32.00
C SER A 35 19.32 -6.88 -33.49
N PRO A 36 19.47 -8.02 -34.20
CA PRO A 36 19.04 -8.13 -35.59
C PRO A 36 17.50 -8.17 -35.75
N GLU A 37 16.76 -8.34 -34.65
CA GLU A 37 15.30 -8.49 -34.66
C GLU A 37 14.56 -7.14 -34.64
N TYR A 38 15.27 -6.04 -34.42
CA TYR A 38 14.68 -4.71 -34.23
C TYR A 38 15.34 -3.65 -35.11
N GLU A 39 14.54 -2.70 -35.59
CA GLU A 39 15.00 -1.52 -36.32
C GLU A 39 14.34 -0.28 -35.71
N ILE A 40 15.12 0.71 -35.27
CA ILE A 40 14.56 1.96 -34.73
C ILE A 40 14.17 2.87 -35.89
N VAL A 41 12.88 3.19 -36.03
CA VAL A 41 12.35 3.99 -37.15
C VAL A 41 11.69 5.30 -36.70
N ALA A 42 11.31 5.39 -35.42
CA ALA A 42 10.59 6.54 -34.89
C ALA A 42 11.02 6.86 -33.45
N LEU A 43 10.94 8.14 -33.09
CA LEU A 43 11.21 8.61 -31.74
C LEU A 43 10.23 9.74 -31.37
N CYS A 44 9.55 9.58 -30.23
CA CYS A 44 8.65 10.56 -29.66
C CYS A 44 9.22 11.11 -28.34
N ASN A 45 9.28 12.44 -28.24
CA ASN A 45 9.67 13.16 -27.01
C ASN A 45 8.71 14.34 -26.78
N SER A 46 8.99 15.18 -25.78
CA SER A 46 8.13 16.32 -25.41
C SER A 46 7.94 17.39 -26.49
N SER A 47 8.78 17.40 -27.53
CA SER A 47 8.61 18.21 -28.74
C SER A 47 9.38 17.56 -29.89
N VAL A 48 9.05 17.92 -31.13
CA VAL A 48 9.78 17.42 -32.32
C VAL A 48 11.26 17.80 -32.24
N GLU A 49 11.61 18.99 -31.75
CA GLU A 49 13.00 19.41 -31.56
C GLU A 49 13.70 18.57 -30.51
N ALA A 50 13.01 18.21 -29.41
CA ALA A 50 13.56 17.31 -28.40
C ALA A 50 13.81 15.91 -28.95
N ALA A 51 12.92 15.41 -29.81
CA ALA A 51 13.10 14.15 -30.51
C ALA A 51 14.31 14.20 -31.47
N ARG A 52 14.39 15.23 -32.31
CA ARG A 52 15.54 15.44 -33.23
C ARG A 52 16.88 15.57 -32.51
N ARG A 53 16.92 16.27 -31.37
CA ARG A 53 18.13 16.35 -30.53
C ARG A 53 18.55 14.98 -30.01
N SER A 54 17.59 14.15 -29.59
CA SER A 54 17.86 12.80 -29.10
C SER A 54 18.37 11.88 -30.22
N ILE A 55 17.74 11.93 -31.40
CA ILE A 55 18.18 11.22 -32.62
C ILE A 55 19.64 11.56 -32.94
N ALA A 56 19.98 12.85 -32.96
CA ALA A 56 21.34 13.31 -33.25
C ALA A 56 22.35 12.90 -32.17
N MET A 57 22.00 13.09 -30.89
CA MET A 57 22.86 12.78 -29.74
C MET A 57 23.24 11.29 -29.69
N HIS A 58 22.29 10.41 -29.98
CA HIS A 58 22.46 8.95 -29.91
C HIS A 58 22.89 8.31 -31.24
N GLY A 59 23.14 9.12 -32.29
CA GLY A 59 23.56 8.62 -33.59
C GLY A 59 22.55 7.71 -34.27
N LEU A 60 21.25 7.95 -34.05
CA LEU A 60 20.19 7.19 -34.72
C LEU A 60 20.15 7.52 -36.23
N PRO A 61 19.69 6.60 -37.10
CA PRO A 61 19.60 6.85 -38.53
C PRO A 61 18.87 8.14 -38.85
N SER A 62 19.33 8.88 -39.87
CA SER A 62 18.68 10.12 -40.31
C SER A 62 17.25 9.91 -40.86
N SER A 63 16.91 8.66 -41.21
CA SER A 63 15.56 8.22 -41.54
C SER A 63 14.63 8.10 -40.34
N THR A 64 15.14 8.16 -39.10
CA THR A 64 14.33 8.09 -37.88
C THR A 64 13.37 9.27 -37.82
N LYS A 65 12.07 9.00 -37.85
CA LYS A 65 11.03 10.04 -37.80
C LYS A 65 10.89 10.59 -36.37
N ALA A 66 10.80 11.91 -36.25
CA ALA A 66 10.70 12.61 -34.97
C ALA A 66 9.25 13.05 -34.72
N TYR A 67 8.70 12.68 -33.57
CA TYR A 67 7.33 12.97 -33.15
C TYR A 67 7.28 13.71 -31.82
N GLU A 68 6.17 14.41 -31.59
CA GLU A 68 5.80 14.98 -30.29
C GLU A 68 4.47 14.44 -29.74
N ASP A 69 3.53 14.09 -30.61
CA ASP A 69 2.31 13.40 -30.23
C ASP A 69 2.46 11.89 -30.42
N ILE A 70 2.25 11.16 -29.33
CA ILE A 70 2.25 9.69 -29.31
C ILE A 70 1.21 9.09 -30.24
N ARG A 71 0.10 9.78 -30.51
CA ARG A 71 -0.94 9.33 -31.45
C ARG A 71 -0.44 9.30 -32.89
N GLU A 72 0.40 10.24 -33.28
CA GLU A 72 1.00 10.26 -34.61
C GLU A 72 2.04 9.14 -34.77
N LEU A 73 2.90 8.93 -33.77
CA LEU A 73 3.84 7.80 -33.76
C LEU A 73 3.10 6.47 -33.80
N ALA A 74 2.06 6.31 -32.96
CA ALA A 74 1.25 5.10 -32.92
C ALA A 74 0.43 4.88 -34.20
N GLY A 75 0.05 5.95 -34.90
CA GLY A 75 -0.65 5.88 -36.18
C GLY A 75 0.26 5.58 -37.37
N ASP A 76 1.58 5.66 -37.22
CA ASP A 76 2.51 5.40 -38.32
C ASP A 76 2.47 3.93 -38.74
N ALA A 77 2.22 3.70 -40.03
CA ALA A 77 2.24 2.37 -40.63
C ALA A 77 3.65 1.76 -40.62
N ASP A 78 4.68 2.58 -40.42
CA ASP A 78 6.06 2.13 -40.32
C ASP A 78 6.48 1.65 -38.93
N VAL A 79 5.64 1.79 -37.91
CA VAL A 79 5.94 1.36 -36.54
C VAL A 79 5.18 0.07 -36.21
N ASP A 80 5.87 -0.97 -35.76
CA ASP A 80 5.30 -2.26 -35.37
C ASP A 80 5.24 -2.43 -33.83
N LEU A 81 6.25 -1.90 -33.13
CA LEU A 81 6.38 -1.93 -31.66
C LEU A 81 6.57 -0.50 -31.13
N VAL A 82 5.78 -0.13 -30.12
CA VAL A 82 5.96 1.12 -29.36
C VAL A 82 6.59 0.81 -28.01
N VAL A 83 7.69 1.48 -27.69
CA VAL A 83 8.41 1.33 -26.42
C VAL A 83 8.22 2.58 -25.56
N VAL A 84 7.51 2.45 -24.43
CA VAL A 84 7.24 3.53 -23.49
C VAL A 84 8.18 3.42 -22.29
N SER A 85 9.15 4.33 -22.20
CA SER A 85 10.13 4.37 -21.11
C SER A 85 10.29 5.81 -20.58
N VAL A 86 9.27 6.25 -19.84
CA VAL A 86 9.23 7.56 -19.18
C VAL A 86 8.96 7.41 -17.68
N GLY A 87 8.82 8.53 -16.95
CA GLY A 87 8.36 8.48 -15.56
C GLY A 87 6.97 7.83 -15.44
N VAL A 88 6.82 6.94 -14.45
CA VAL A 88 5.66 6.05 -14.24
C VAL A 88 4.29 6.75 -14.36
N PRO A 89 4.06 7.95 -13.78
CA PRO A 89 2.74 8.61 -13.88
C PRO A 89 2.27 8.91 -15.31
N LYS A 90 3.17 8.86 -16.30
CA LYS A 90 2.85 9.09 -17.72
C LYS A 90 2.62 7.81 -18.53
N HIS A 91 2.84 6.63 -17.94
CA HIS A 91 2.75 5.36 -18.66
C HIS A 91 1.36 5.13 -19.23
N LEU A 92 0.30 5.32 -18.43
CA LEU A 92 -1.07 5.13 -18.90
C LEU A 92 -1.40 6.04 -20.10
N GLU A 93 -1.11 7.33 -19.98
CA GLU A 93 -1.39 8.33 -21.02
C GLU A 93 -0.70 7.99 -22.35
N LEU A 94 0.56 7.51 -22.28
CA LEU A 94 1.39 7.27 -23.46
C LEU A 94 1.25 5.85 -24.04
N ALA A 95 0.87 4.87 -23.23
CA ALA A 95 0.68 3.50 -23.72
C ALA A 95 -0.71 3.28 -24.36
N VAL A 96 -1.76 3.95 -23.88
CA VAL A 96 -3.14 3.81 -24.39
C VAL A 96 -3.24 4.08 -25.90
N PRO A 97 -2.64 5.14 -26.47
CA PRO A 97 -2.70 5.37 -27.92
C PRO A 97 -2.05 4.26 -28.75
N ALA A 98 -0.95 3.67 -28.28
CA ALA A 98 -0.29 2.56 -28.96
C ALA A 98 -1.14 1.28 -28.95
N LEU A 99 -1.80 0.99 -27.81
CA LEU A 99 -2.74 -0.12 -27.70
C LEU A 99 -3.97 0.10 -28.60
N ALA A 100 -4.53 1.31 -28.61
CA ALA A 100 -5.67 1.65 -29.47
C ALA A 100 -5.33 1.53 -30.97
N ALA A 101 -4.08 1.81 -31.34
CA ALA A 101 -3.55 1.59 -32.69
C ALA A 101 -3.14 0.13 -32.97
N LYS A 102 -3.42 -0.79 -32.04
CA LYS A 102 -3.15 -2.24 -32.14
C LYS A 102 -1.68 -2.59 -32.38
N LYS A 103 -0.77 -1.77 -31.88
CA LYS A 103 0.68 -2.02 -31.94
C LYS A 103 1.09 -3.06 -30.91
N LYS A 104 2.26 -3.67 -31.11
CA LYS A 104 2.96 -4.31 -29.98
C LYS A 104 3.39 -3.21 -29.02
N VAL A 105 3.33 -3.46 -27.71
CA VAL A 105 3.65 -2.42 -26.71
C VAL A 105 4.61 -2.95 -25.65
N TYR A 106 5.71 -2.23 -25.47
CA TYR A 106 6.60 -2.34 -24.32
C TYR A 106 6.34 -1.17 -23.37
N VAL A 107 6.19 -1.43 -22.07
CA VAL A 107 6.14 -0.40 -21.03
C VAL A 107 7.15 -0.72 -19.95
N GLU A 108 7.96 0.25 -19.52
CA GLU A 108 8.85 0.03 -18.38
C GLU A 108 8.10 -0.34 -17.09
N TRP A 109 8.78 -1.02 -16.17
CA TRP A 109 8.20 -1.28 -14.84
C TRP A 109 8.31 -0.04 -13.94
N PRO A 110 7.32 0.24 -13.08
CA PRO A 110 5.97 -0.34 -12.97
C PRO A 110 5.03 -0.04 -14.13
N LEU A 111 4.20 -1.02 -14.53
CA LEU A 111 3.27 -0.90 -15.67
C LEU A 111 2.33 0.34 -15.59
N GLY A 112 1.96 0.76 -14.39
CA GLY A 112 1.20 1.98 -14.12
C GLY A 112 1.49 2.45 -12.69
N ALA A 113 1.05 3.66 -12.34
CA ALA A 113 1.27 4.22 -11.00
C ALA A 113 0.37 3.60 -9.93
N SER A 114 -0.63 2.82 -10.33
CA SER A 114 -1.52 2.09 -9.43
C SER A 114 -2.04 0.81 -10.09
N VAL A 115 -2.63 -0.08 -9.28
CA VAL A 115 -3.34 -1.27 -9.78
C VAL A 115 -4.42 -0.88 -10.80
N ALA A 116 -5.19 0.18 -10.55
CA ALA A 116 -6.25 0.61 -11.46
C ALA A 116 -5.72 1.02 -12.85
N GLU A 117 -4.55 1.66 -12.92
CA GLU A 117 -3.92 2.00 -14.20
C GLU A 117 -3.38 0.74 -14.90
N ALA A 118 -2.74 -0.16 -14.15
CA ALA A 118 -2.25 -1.43 -14.67
C ALA A 118 -3.41 -2.31 -15.19
N GLU A 119 -4.55 -2.36 -14.49
CA GLU A 119 -5.77 -3.05 -14.91
C GLU A 119 -6.31 -2.49 -16.21
N LYS A 120 -6.34 -1.16 -16.35
CA LYS A 120 -6.78 -0.51 -17.58
C LYS A 120 -5.87 -0.87 -18.76
N LEU A 121 -4.55 -0.85 -18.57
CA LEU A 121 -3.59 -1.20 -19.64
C LEU A 121 -3.69 -2.67 -20.02
N ALA A 122 -3.71 -3.57 -19.03
CA ALA A 122 -3.84 -5.00 -19.26
C ALA A 122 -5.17 -5.35 -19.95
N GLY A 123 -6.29 -4.78 -19.49
CA GLY A 123 -7.61 -5.02 -20.08
C GLY A 123 -7.73 -4.52 -21.52
N LEU A 124 -7.12 -3.38 -21.86
CA LEU A 124 -7.05 -2.91 -23.24
C LEU A 124 -6.23 -3.85 -24.15
N ALA A 125 -5.10 -4.33 -23.65
CA ALA A 125 -4.27 -5.28 -24.40
C ALA A 125 -4.97 -6.63 -24.60
N GLU A 126 -5.63 -7.14 -23.56
CA GLU A 126 -6.36 -8.41 -23.58
C GLU A 126 -7.55 -8.36 -24.55
N ALA A 127 -8.34 -7.29 -24.53
CA ALA A 127 -9.53 -7.13 -25.37
C ALA A 127 -9.24 -7.28 -26.88
N ASP A 128 -8.04 -6.88 -27.32
CA ASP A 128 -7.59 -6.97 -28.71
C ASP A 128 -6.53 -8.08 -28.95
N GLY A 129 -6.19 -8.89 -27.92
CA GLY A 129 -5.20 -9.96 -28.02
C GLY A 129 -3.78 -9.48 -28.37
N LEU A 130 -3.40 -8.29 -27.90
CA LEU A 130 -2.15 -7.62 -28.27
C LEU A 130 -0.92 -8.24 -27.60
N GLN A 131 0.19 -8.30 -28.34
CA GLN A 131 1.48 -8.72 -27.77
C GLN A 131 2.08 -7.58 -26.95
N THR A 132 2.30 -7.84 -25.66
CA THR A 132 2.83 -6.86 -24.71
C THR A 132 4.02 -7.40 -23.94
N ILE A 133 4.88 -6.50 -23.50
CA ILE A 133 6.03 -6.77 -22.66
C ILE A 133 6.20 -5.64 -21.64
N VAL A 134 6.65 -5.98 -20.44
CA VAL A 134 6.99 -5.04 -19.37
C VAL A 134 8.48 -5.13 -19.05
N GLY A 135 9.09 -4.01 -18.71
CA GLY A 135 10.48 -3.90 -18.23
C GLY A 135 10.72 -4.59 -16.88
N LEU A 136 10.43 -5.88 -16.77
CA LEU A 136 10.67 -6.75 -15.62
C LEU A 136 11.81 -7.72 -15.97
N GLN A 137 12.96 -7.16 -16.33
CA GLN A 137 14.09 -7.89 -16.90
C GLN A 137 14.75 -8.90 -15.94
N GLY A 138 14.43 -8.84 -14.64
CA GLY A 138 14.87 -9.81 -13.64
C GLY A 138 14.47 -11.26 -13.97
N ARG A 139 13.39 -11.49 -14.73
CA ARG A 139 13.00 -12.82 -15.22
C ARG A 139 14.03 -13.46 -16.16
N SER A 140 14.77 -12.63 -16.89
CA SER A 140 15.81 -13.09 -17.81
C SER A 140 17.20 -13.18 -17.20
N ASP A 141 17.39 -12.73 -15.96
CA ASP A 141 18.67 -12.87 -15.26
C ASP A 141 19.09 -14.34 -15.16
N SER A 142 20.38 -14.63 -15.37
CA SER A 142 20.89 -16.01 -15.33
C SER A 142 20.65 -16.67 -13.97
N LEU A 143 20.69 -15.92 -12.86
CA LEU A 143 20.37 -16.43 -11.54
C LEU A 143 18.90 -16.88 -11.45
N THR A 144 17.97 -16.01 -11.86
CA THR A 144 16.53 -16.30 -11.86
C THR A 144 16.19 -17.48 -12.76
N ALA A 145 16.80 -17.53 -13.95
CA ALA A 145 16.64 -18.62 -14.91
C ALA A 145 17.00 -19.97 -14.29
N LYS A 146 18.18 -20.04 -13.66
CA LYS A 146 18.70 -21.27 -13.06
C LYS A 146 17.95 -21.66 -11.80
N LEU A 147 17.54 -20.70 -10.97
CA LEU A 147 16.66 -20.95 -9.84
C LEU A 147 15.36 -21.65 -10.29
N ARG A 148 14.71 -21.10 -11.32
CA ARG A 148 13.49 -21.66 -11.89
C ARG A 148 13.71 -23.05 -12.47
N GLU A 149 14.79 -23.25 -13.24
CA GLU A 149 15.16 -24.55 -13.82
C GLU A 149 15.33 -25.64 -12.74
N ILE A 150 16.05 -25.34 -11.66
CA ILE A 150 16.29 -26.29 -10.56
C ILE A 150 14.99 -26.61 -9.82
N VAL A 151 14.16 -25.60 -9.51
CA VAL A 151 12.86 -25.81 -8.84
C VAL A 151 11.91 -26.61 -9.72
N GLU A 152 11.76 -26.24 -11.00
CA GLU A 152 10.84 -26.92 -11.94
C GLU A 152 11.28 -28.36 -12.27
N SER A 153 12.58 -28.63 -12.29
CA SER A 153 13.09 -29.99 -12.50
C SER A 153 12.81 -30.96 -11.33
N GLY A 154 12.39 -30.44 -10.17
CA GLY A 154 12.17 -31.23 -8.96
C GLY A 154 13.45 -31.74 -8.31
N GLU A 155 14.60 -31.14 -8.66
CA GLU A 155 15.92 -31.52 -8.15
C GLU A 155 16.00 -31.43 -6.62
N ILE A 156 15.45 -30.37 -6.03
CA ILE A 156 15.35 -30.22 -4.56
C ILE A 156 14.07 -30.84 -3.97
N GLY A 157 13.27 -31.54 -4.77
CA GLY A 157 11.99 -32.12 -4.33
C GLY A 157 10.88 -31.09 -4.16
N ASP A 158 9.90 -31.41 -3.32
CA ASP A 158 8.76 -30.54 -3.06
C ASP A 158 9.21 -29.36 -2.20
N LEU A 159 8.74 -28.16 -2.53
CA LEU A 159 9.10 -26.94 -1.81
C LEU A 159 8.51 -26.96 -0.40
N LEU A 160 9.35 -26.76 0.61
CA LEU A 160 8.96 -26.74 2.03
C LEU A 160 8.90 -25.30 2.57
N SER A 161 9.95 -24.52 2.30
CA SER A 161 10.06 -23.15 2.80
C SER A 161 11.00 -22.30 1.96
N THR A 162 10.79 -20.98 2.00
CA THR A 162 11.70 -19.99 1.41
C THR A 162 11.89 -18.81 2.35
N SER A 163 13.12 -18.32 2.46
CA SER A 163 13.47 -17.16 3.29
C SER A 163 14.38 -16.20 2.52
N VAL A 164 14.05 -14.92 2.54
CA VAL A 164 14.80 -13.86 1.87
C VAL A 164 15.17 -12.79 2.88
N VAL A 165 16.44 -12.41 2.91
CA VAL A 165 16.91 -11.21 3.59
C VAL A 165 17.63 -10.35 2.57
N GLY A 166 17.06 -9.20 2.22
CA GLY A 166 17.55 -8.32 1.17
C GLY A 166 17.60 -6.85 1.57
N THR A 167 18.18 -6.00 0.70
CA THR A 167 18.17 -4.55 0.86
C THR A 167 17.43 -3.84 -0.27
N LEU A 168 16.83 -2.69 0.03
CA LEU A 168 16.15 -1.82 -0.94
C LEU A 168 17.03 -0.66 -1.42
N LEU A 169 18.33 -0.69 -1.11
CA LEU A 169 19.17 0.51 -1.21
C LEU A 169 19.74 0.70 -2.62
N ILE A 170 19.49 1.87 -3.22
CA ILE A 170 20.27 2.43 -4.34
C ILE A 170 21.13 3.62 -3.86
N ASN A 171 20.62 4.39 -2.88
CA ASN A 171 21.26 5.56 -2.26
C ASN A 171 21.10 5.52 -0.74
N PRO A 172 21.95 6.23 0.04
CA PRO A 172 21.73 6.42 1.47
C PRO A 172 20.30 6.90 1.78
N PRO A 173 19.64 6.43 2.86
CA PRO A 173 18.23 6.70 3.11
C PRO A 173 17.87 8.20 3.18
N SER A 174 18.83 9.03 3.60
CA SER A 174 18.70 10.46 3.80
C SER A 174 19.19 11.31 2.62
N TYR A 175 19.49 10.72 1.45
CA TYR A 175 20.02 11.46 0.31
C TYR A 175 19.10 11.33 -0.91
N TRP A 176 18.33 12.38 -1.16
CA TRP A 176 17.45 12.50 -2.32
C TRP A 176 17.69 13.82 -3.04
N VAL A 177 17.38 13.86 -4.32
CA VAL A 177 17.63 15.01 -5.19
C VAL A 177 16.34 15.51 -5.86
N GLU A 178 16.29 16.79 -6.18
CA GLU A 178 15.20 17.38 -6.96
C GLU A 178 14.95 16.61 -8.27
N GLY A 179 13.68 16.40 -8.61
CA GLY A 179 13.25 15.57 -9.73
C GLY A 179 13.15 14.08 -9.42
N ALA A 180 13.55 13.62 -8.24
CA ALA A 180 13.39 12.25 -7.75
C ALA A 180 12.47 12.14 -6.52
N GLU A 181 11.70 13.20 -6.21
CA GLU A 181 10.81 13.28 -5.04
C GLU A 181 9.73 12.19 -5.06
N TYR A 182 9.34 11.73 -6.26
CA TYR A 182 8.38 10.65 -6.41
C TYR A 182 8.82 9.35 -5.75
N TYR A 183 10.12 9.12 -5.51
CA TYR A 183 10.59 7.96 -4.73
C TYR A 183 10.20 8.03 -3.25
N LEU A 184 9.90 9.21 -2.73
CA LEU A 184 9.60 9.45 -1.32
C LEU A 184 8.12 9.22 -0.98
N ASP A 185 7.23 9.38 -1.96
CA ASP A 185 5.80 9.17 -1.78
C ASP A 185 5.40 7.74 -2.16
N ILE A 186 4.81 6.99 -1.22
CA ILE A 186 4.26 5.67 -1.48
C ILE A 186 3.21 5.68 -2.59
N LYS A 187 2.44 6.78 -2.71
CA LYS A 187 1.34 6.94 -3.66
C LYS A 187 1.79 7.21 -5.09
N SER A 188 3.08 7.49 -5.31
CA SER A 188 3.59 7.74 -6.65
C SER A 188 3.60 6.49 -7.55
N GLY A 189 3.54 5.30 -6.95
CA GLY A 189 3.75 4.03 -7.63
C GLY A 189 5.18 3.85 -8.18
N ALA A 190 6.11 4.77 -7.87
CA ALA A 190 7.43 4.88 -8.49
C ALA A 190 8.55 4.98 -7.44
N ASN A 191 8.41 4.25 -6.34
CA ASN A 191 9.32 4.26 -5.19
C ASN A 191 10.00 2.89 -5.01
N MET A 192 10.90 2.75 -4.02
CA MET A 192 11.67 1.51 -3.83
C MET A 192 10.82 0.29 -3.44
N PHE A 193 9.62 0.48 -2.91
CA PHE A 193 8.66 -0.61 -2.72
C PHE A 193 8.14 -1.11 -4.07
N HIS A 194 7.66 -0.22 -4.93
CA HIS A 194 7.12 -0.62 -6.23
C HIS A 194 8.21 -1.03 -7.23
N ILE A 195 9.34 -0.34 -7.26
CA ILE A 195 10.46 -0.60 -8.18
C ILE A 195 11.35 -1.71 -7.62
N GLY A 196 12.07 -1.45 -6.53
CA GLY A 196 13.08 -2.37 -5.99
C GLY A 196 12.49 -3.69 -5.52
N PHE A 197 11.57 -3.61 -4.55
CA PHE A 197 10.91 -4.80 -4.03
C PHE A 197 9.99 -5.44 -5.08
N GLY A 198 9.26 -4.65 -5.89
CA GLY A 198 8.41 -5.17 -6.96
C GLY A 198 9.16 -5.97 -8.04
N HIS A 199 10.35 -5.53 -8.47
CA HIS A 199 11.20 -6.32 -9.38
C HIS A 199 11.58 -7.68 -8.78
N PHE A 200 11.95 -7.70 -7.50
CA PHE A 200 12.26 -8.95 -6.81
C PHE A 200 11.02 -9.84 -6.70
N LEU A 201 9.89 -9.27 -6.28
CA LEU A 201 8.63 -9.99 -6.06
C LEU A 201 8.10 -10.64 -7.34
N ASP A 202 8.24 -9.96 -8.49
CA ASP A 202 7.94 -10.54 -9.80
C ASP A 202 8.80 -11.77 -10.09
N SER A 203 10.11 -11.69 -9.87
CA SER A 203 11.02 -12.82 -10.11
C SER A 203 10.79 -13.95 -9.09
N PHE A 204 10.48 -13.60 -7.84
CA PHE A 204 10.16 -14.54 -6.77
C PHE A 204 8.94 -15.39 -7.14
N THR A 205 7.82 -14.74 -7.50
CA THR A 205 6.59 -15.44 -7.89
C THR A 205 6.74 -16.19 -9.21
N HIS A 206 7.57 -15.68 -10.13
CA HIS A 206 7.92 -16.38 -11.36
C HIS A 206 8.71 -17.69 -11.13
N VAL A 207 9.52 -17.76 -10.07
CA VAL A 207 10.32 -18.93 -9.70
C VAL A 207 9.54 -19.91 -8.81
N LEU A 208 8.83 -19.42 -7.79
CA LEU A 208 8.24 -20.24 -6.73
C LEU A 208 6.70 -20.34 -6.77
N GLY A 209 6.05 -19.55 -7.62
CA GLY A 209 4.59 -19.43 -7.67
C GLY A 209 4.04 -18.35 -6.74
N ASP A 210 2.72 -18.14 -6.84
CA ASP A 210 2.00 -17.08 -6.14
C ASP A 210 1.77 -17.40 -4.65
N PHE A 211 1.56 -16.35 -3.86
CA PHE A 211 1.11 -16.45 -2.47
C PHE A 211 -0.35 -16.90 -2.38
N ASP A 212 -0.66 -17.68 -1.35
CA ASP A 212 -2.02 -17.79 -0.82
C ASP A 212 -2.34 -16.50 -0.05
N LEU A 213 -3.12 -15.63 -0.70
CA LEU A 213 -3.52 -14.33 -0.16
C LEU A 213 -4.31 -14.44 1.15
N GLY A 214 -4.91 -15.59 1.46
CA GLY A 214 -5.59 -15.84 2.72
C GLY A 214 -4.64 -15.94 3.92
N THR A 215 -3.34 -16.16 3.68
CA THR A 215 -2.30 -16.32 4.71
C THR A 215 -1.24 -15.22 4.68
N LEU A 216 -1.36 -14.27 3.75
CA LEU A 216 -0.41 -13.19 3.57
C LEU A 216 -0.50 -12.20 4.73
N SER A 217 0.64 -11.87 5.33
CA SER A 217 0.80 -10.86 6.36
C SER A 217 2.01 -9.99 6.03
N SER A 218 1.93 -8.69 6.32
CA SER A 218 3.00 -7.75 6.03
C SER A 218 3.22 -6.73 7.15
N ILE A 219 4.47 -6.30 7.32
CA ILE A 219 4.84 -5.17 8.16
C ILE A 219 5.67 -4.22 7.30
N LEU A 220 5.21 -2.98 7.22
CA LEU A 220 5.89 -1.90 6.52
C LEU A 220 6.28 -0.84 7.55
N LYS A 221 7.55 -0.43 7.54
CA LYS A 221 8.07 0.58 8.45
C LYS A 221 8.73 1.71 7.67
N VAL A 222 8.40 2.93 8.06
CA VAL A 222 9.09 4.16 7.64
C VAL A 222 9.90 4.64 8.85
N ASP A 223 11.22 4.67 8.73
CA ASP A 223 12.11 5.19 9.79
C ASP A 223 12.25 6.71 9.68
N LEU A 224 12.46 7.19 8.45
CA LEU A 224 12.56 8.63 8.15
C LEU A 224 11.25 9.08 7.51
N THR A 225 10.37 9.68 8.29
CA THR A 225 9.11 10.27 7.79
C THR A 225 9.32 11.61 7.08
N GLN A 226 10.52 12.19 7.21
CA GLN A 226 10.99 13.38 6.50
C GLN A 226 12.52 13.30 6.33
N GLY A 227 13.06 13.94 5.30
CA GLY A 227 14.50 13.98 5.06
C GLY A 227 14.94 15.10 4.11
N PRO A 228 16.25 15.39 4.00
CA PRO A 228 16.72 16.49 3.19
C PRO A 228 16.65 16.17 1.69
N LEU A 229 16.10 17.11 0.93
CA LEU A 229 16.12 17.16 -0.52
C LEU A 229 17.27 18.06 -0.97
N HIS A 230 18.07 17.59 -1.93
CA HIS A 230 19.22 18.33 -2.46
C HIS A 230 18.99 18.75 -3.90
N ASN A 231 19.59 19.86 -4.33
CA ASN A 231 19.65 20.20 -5.75
C ASN A 231 20.77 19.41 -6.47
N ALA A 232 20.95 19.67 -7.77
CA ALA A 232 21.97 19.03 -8.60
C ALA A 232 23.42 19.28 -8.12
N GLU A 233 23.68 20.35 -7.37
CA GLU A 233 24.99 20.66 -6.77
C GLU A 233 25.16 20.03 -5.38
N GLY A 234 24.19 19.24 -4.90
CA GLY A 234 24.22 18.59 -3.59
C GLY A 234 23.88 19.50 -2.42
N LYS A 235 23.40 20.72 -2.67
CA LYS A 235 22.95 21.65 -1.63
C LYS A 235 21.53 21.31 -1.19
N VAL A 236 21.29 21.28 0.12
CA VAL A 236 19.93 21.10 0.67
C VAL A 236 19.04 22.26 0.23
N VAL A 237 17.94 21.94 -0.44
CA VAL A 237 16.87 22.87 -0.85
C VAL A 237 15.65 22.79 0.07
N ASP A 238 15.38 21.61 0.62
CA ASP A 238 14.37 21.39 1.66
C ASP A 238 14.96 20.45 2.71
N PRO A 239 15.17 20.89 3.96
CA PRO A 239 15.77 20.04 4.99
C PRO A 239 14.83 18.96 5.54
N ALA A 240 13.52 19.04 5.28
CA ALA A 240 12.50 18.23 5.92
C ALA A 240 11.39 17.82 4.93
N TYR A 241 11.79 17.36 3.74
CA TYR A 241 10.85 16.92 2.72
C TYR A 241 10.10 15.65 3.18
N PRO A 242 8.75 15.59 3.11
CA PRO A 242 7.98 14.44 3.58
C PRO A 242 8.28 13.13 2.84
N LYS A 243 8.25 12.02 3.57
CA LYS A 243 8.45 10.67 3.04
C LYS A 243 7.42 9.69 3.63
N SER A 244 6.74 8.96 2.76
CA SER A 244 5.74 7.95 3.11
C SER A 244 6.10 6.56 2.57
N ALA A 245 7.03 6.44 1.62
CA ALA A 245 7.52 5.16 1.11
C ALA A 245 8.28 4.38 2.21
N PRO A 246 8.02 3.06 2.36
CA PRO A 246 8.60 2.25 3.43
C PRO A 246 10.11 2.06 3.26
N ASP A 247 10.82 2.10 4.38
CA ASP A 247 12.23 1.74 4.49
C ASP A 247 12.41 0.25 4.71
N HIS A 248 11.46 -0.39 5.39
CA HIS A 248 11.50 -1.82 5.67
C HIS A 248 10.19 -2.48 5.27
N VAL A 249 10.33 -3.65 4.68
CA VAL A 249 9.25 -4.48 4.14
C VAL A 249 9.47 -5.89 4.64
N LEU A 250 8.58 -6.35 5.51
CA LEU A 250 8.47 -7.75 5.91
C LEU A 250 7.19 -8.30 5.32
N VAL A 251 7.27 -9.42 4.60
CA VAL A 251 6.12 -10.15 4.06
C VAL A 251 6.27 -11.61 4.44
N GLN A 252 5.20 -12.23 4.91
CA GLN A 252 5.18 -13.65 5.23
C GLN A 252 3.83 -14.28 4.86
N GLY A 253 3.83 -15.59 4.65
CA GLY A 253 2.61 -16.34 4.33
C GLY A 253 2.94 -17.71 3.77
N LYS A 254 1.94 -18.36 3.17
CA LYS A 254 2.12 -19.59 2.38
C LYS A 254 2.08 -19.25 0.89
N LEU A 255 2.81 -20.02 0.10
CA LEU A 255 2.62 -20.10 -1.34
C LEU A 255 1.43 -21.01 -1.65
N ASN A 256 0.83 -20.89 -2.83
CA ASN A 256 -0.28 -21.76 -3.25
C ASN A 256 0.10 -23.26 -3.27
N GLY A 257 1.40 -23.57 -3.37
CA GLY A 257 1.94 -24.92 -3.22
C GLY A 257 2.08 -25.42 -1.77
N GLY A 258 1.70 -24.61 -0.77
CA GLY A 258 1.74 -24.96 0.66
C GLY A 258 3.04 -24.60 1.39
N ALA A 259 4.12 -24.31 0.67
CA ALA A 259 5.39 -23.89 1.24
C ALA A 259 5.28 -22.57 2.01
N THR A 260 6.00 -22.44 3.12
CA THR A 260 6.05 -21.16 3.86
C THR A 260 7.04 -20.19 3.21
N ALA A 261 6.72 -18.91 3.21
CA ALA A 261 7.55 -17.86 2.65
C ALA A 261 7.75 -16.72 3.65
N SER A 262 8.99 -16.22 3.76
CA SER A 262 9.35 -15.05 4.54
C SER A 262 10.31 -14.16 3.75
N LEU A 263 9.92 -12.90 3.51
CA LEU A 263 10.68 -11.93 2.76
C LEU A 263 10.93 -10.72 3.66
N ASN A 264 12.19 -10.45 4.00
CA ASN A 264 12.61 -9.30 4.78
C ASN A 264 13.55 -8.41 3.96
N PHE A 265 13.01 -7.29 3.49
CA PHE A 265 13.76 -6.26 2.79
C PHE A 265 13.92 -5.04 3.69
N ARG A 266 15.17 -4.59 3.85
CA ARG A 266 15.51 -3.49 4.76
C ARG A 266 16.29 -2.39 4.05
N THR A 267 16.13 -1.17 4.52
CA THR A 267 16.97 -0.04 4.11
C THR A 267 18.01 0.21 5.20
N THR A 268 19.28 0.24 4.83
CA THR A 268 20.38 0.50 5.77
C THR A 268 21.53 1.21 5.05
N SER A 269 22.22 2.12 5.75
CA SER A 269 23.36 2.85 5.19
C SER A 269 24.58 1.97 4.92
N ALA A 270 24.67 0.81 5.57
CA ALA A 270 25.73 -0.17 5.35
C ALA A 270 25.24 -1.59 5.68
N THR A 271 25.77 -2.57 4.95
CA THR A 271 25.49 -3.99 5.14
C THR A 271 26.67 -4.67 5.82
N VAL A 272 26.41 -5.52 6.82
CA VAL A 272 27.45 -6.39 7.39
C VAL A 272 27.94 -7.36 6.31
N GLY A 273 29.25 -7.43 6.11
CA GLY A 273 29.88 -8.36 5.17
C GLY A 273 29.52 -8.13 3.70
N ASP A 274 29.09 -6.91 3.34
CA ASP A 274 28.68 -6.54 1.98
C ASP A 274 27.56 -7.41 1.38
N VAL A 275 26.76 -8.07 2.22
CA VAL A 275 25.63 -8.89 1.78
C VAL A 275 24.45 -7.98 1.41
N GLY A 276 24.18 -7.87 0.12
CA GLY A 276 22.99 -7.17 -0.41
C GLY A 276 21.74 -8.01 -0.23
N ALA A 277 21.82 -9.30 -0.56
CA ALA A 277 20.79 -10.23 -0.15
C ALA A 277 21.26 -11.69 -0.08
N ARG A 278 20.43 -12.49 0.60
CA ARG A 278 20.48 -13.94 0.67
C ARG A 278 19.06 -14.49 0.56
N TRP A 279 18.86 -15.44 -0.33
CA TRP A 279 17.61 -16.12 -0.59
C TRP A 279 17.84 -17.62 -0.48
N ILE A 280 17.21 -18.24 0.52
CA ILE A 280 17.26 -19.68 0.79
C ILE A 280 15.95 -20.31 0.37
N ILE A 281 16.02 -21.43 -0.35
CA ILE A 281 14.88 -22.21 -0.83
C ILE A 281 15.12 -23.66 -0.40
N SER A 282 14.28 -24.17 0.50
CA SER A 282 14.40 -25.52 1.07
C SER A 282 13.33 -26.42 0.50
N GLY A 283 13.72 -27.56 -0.05
CA GLY A 283 12.81 -28.61 -0.53
C GLY A 283 13.04 -29.95 0.19
N THR A 284 12.25 -30.97 -0.16
CA THR A 284 12.32 -32.29 0.49
C THR A 284 13.61 -33.07 0.22
N LYS A 285 14.34 -32.73 -0.85
CA LYS A 285 15.57 -33.43 -1.30
C LYS A 285 16.82 -32.57 -1.26
N GLY A 286 16.70 -31.27 -1.03
CA GLY A 286 17.84 -30.37 -1.01
C GLY A 286 17.48 -28.92 -0.71
N GLU A 287 18.49 -28.07 -0.72
CA GLU A 287 18.39 -26.64 -0.43
C GLU A 287 19.21 -25.84 -1.43
N ILE A 288 18.70 -24.65 -1.78
CA ILE A 288 19.34 -23.70 -2.67
C ILE A 288 19.63 -22.42 -1.90
N GLU A 289 20.80 -21.84 -2.10
CA GLU A 289 21.14 -20.49 -1.68
C GLU A 289 21.48 -19.63 -2.90
N ALA A 290 20.71 -18.57 -3.12
CA ALA A 290 21.08 -17.46 -3.99
C ALA A 290 21.55 -16.27 -3.14
N SER A 291 22.66 -15.64 -3.52
CA SER A 291 23.19 -14.47 -2.80
C SER A 291 23.85 -13.46 -3.74
N TRP A 292 23.89 -12.19 -3.32
CA TRP A 292 24.57 -11.13 -4.05
C TRP A 292 25.04 -9.99 -3.13
N GLY A 293 26.00 -9.22 -3.65
CA GLY A 293 26.61 -8.09 -2.94
C GLY A 293 25.68 -6.88 -2.74
N ASN A 294 26.10 -5.92 -1.92
CA ASN A 294 25.34 -4.71 -1.64
C ASN A 294 25.24 -3.74 -2.83
N MET A 295 24.30 -2.80 -2.75
CA MET A 295 24.04 -1.77 -3.77
C MET A 295 23.77 -2.30 -5.19
N ILE A 296 23.31 -3.55 -5.30
CA ILE A 296 22.93 -4.16 -6.56
C ILE A 296 21.41 -4.24 -6.62
N MET A 297 20.85 -3.67 -7.67
CA MET A 297 19.44 -3.84 -8.00
C MET A 297 19.22 -5.28 -8.49
N TRP A 298 18.27 -6.01 -7.91
CA TRP A 298 17.99 -7.42 -8.20
C TRP A 298 17.97 -7.75 -9.70
N GLN A 299 17.33 -6.90 -10.49
CA GLN A 299 17.13 -7.05 -11.92
C GLN A 299 18.37 -6.79 -12.78
N THR A 300 19.50 -6.40 -12.18
CA THR A 300 20.76 -6.16 -12.89
C THR A 300 21.72 -7.36 -12.78
N PRO A 301 22.36 -7.77 -13.88
CA PRO A 301 23.45 -8.74 -13.86
C PRO A 301 24.62 -8.21 -13.04
N HIS A 302 25.23 -9.08 -12.24
CA HIS A 302 26.42 -8.71 -11.48
C HIS A 302 27.29 -9.93 -11.16
N PRO A 303 28.62 -9.85 -11.25
CA PRO A 303 29.54 -10.96 -10.94
C PRO A 303 29.48 -11.48 -9.49
N SER A 304 28.93 -10.70 -8.56
CA SER A 304 28.77 -11.12 -7.16
C SER A 304 27.56 -12.02 -6.93
N LYS A 305 26.67 -12.19 -7.92
CA LYS A 305 25.56 -13.15 -7.84
C LYS A 305 26.12 -14.57 -7.80
N LYS A 306 25.69 -15.33 -6.81
CA LYS A 306 26.09 -16.73 -6.61
C LYS A 306 24.87 -17.58 -6.39
N LEU A 307 24.95 -18.83 -6.83
CA LEU A 307 23.92 -19.84 -6.67
C LEU A 307 24.57 -21.14 -6.20
N LYS A 308 24.12 -21.66 -5.06
CA LYS A 308 24.61 -22.93 -4.51
C LYS A 308 23.45 -23.88 -4.32
N VAL A 309 23.69 -25.16 -4.61
CA VAL A 309 22.72 -26.24 -4.44
C VAL A 309 23.36 -27.29 -3.54
N LYS A 310 22.59 -27.76 -2.56
CA LYS A 310 22.97 -28.84 -1.66
C LYS A 310 21.86 -29.88 -1.62
N LEU A 311 22.12 -31.07 -2.12
CA LEU A 311 21.19 -32.21 -2.04
C LEU A 311 21.44 -32.98 -0.75
N PHE A 312 20.38 -33.52 -0.15
CA PHE A 312 20.45 -34.32 1.07
C PHE A 312 21.06 -35.71 0.85
N THR A 313 21.35 -36.06 -0.41
CA THR A 313 22.22 -37.19 -0.77
C THR A 313 23.71 -36.93 -0.46
N GLY A 314 24.08 -35.68 -0.16
CA GLY A 314 25.45 -35.26 0.15
C GLY A 314 26.14 -34.51 -0.99
N GLU A 315 25.51 -34.37 -2.15
CA GLU A 315 26.03 -33.54 -3.25
C GLU A 315 25.90 -32.05 -2.91
N GLU A 316 26.98 -31.30 -3.07
CA GLU A 316 26.99 -29.83 -2.91
C GLU A 316 27.77 -29.21 -4.07
N ARG A 317 27.19 -28.21 -4.71
CA ARG A 317 27.80 -27.54 -5.86
C ARG A 317 27.44 -26.06 -5.94
N GLU A 318 28.36 -25.28 -6.47
CA GLU A 318 28.10 -23.92 -6.93
C GLU A 318 27.71 -23.97 -8.41
N VAL A 319 26.59 -23.34 -8.77
CA VAL A 319 26.07 -23.30 -10.13
C VAL A 319 26.70 -22.13 -10.86
N GLU A 320 27.34 -22.41 -11.99
CA GLU A 320 27.95 -21.38 -12.83
C GLU A 320 26.88 -20.53 -13.52
N LEU A 321 26.91 -19.23 -13.27
CA LEU A 321 25.99 -18.25 -13.87
C LEU A 321 26.65 -17.63 -15.11
N GLN A 322 26.50 -18.29 -16.25
CA GLN A 322 27.10 -17.81 -17.49
C GLN A 322 26.29 -16.66 -18.10
N ARG A 323 27.01 -15.72 -18.70
CA ARG A 323 26.42 -14.74 -19.62
C ARG A 323 25.94 -15.50 -20.86
N PRO A 324 24.68 -15.35 -21.29
CA PRO A 324 24.20 -16.03 -22.49
C PRO A 324 25.02 -15.63 -23.73
N ASP A 325 25.47 -16.63 -24.48
CA ASP A 325 26.20 -16.43 -25.73
C ASP A 325 25.22 -16.44 -26.91
N ILE A 326 24.55 -15.28 -27.11
CA ILE A 326 23.63 -15.06 -28.22
C ILE A 326 23.92 -13.74 -28.93
N PRO A 327 23.66 -13.62 -30.24
CA PRO A 327 23.96 -12.41 -31.00
C PRO A 327 23.36 -11.13 -30.41
N ALA A 328 22.12 -11.20 -29.90
CA ALA A 328 21.39 -10.07 -29.34
C ALA A 328 22.06 -9.42 -28.11
N VAL A 329 22.99 -10.13 -27.44
CA VAL A 329 23.64 -9.63 -26.22
C VAL A 329 25.17 -9.59 -26.31
N ALA A 330 25.74 -9.88 -27.49
CA ALA A 330 27.19 -9.94 -27.66
C ALA A 330 27.87 -8.59 -27.33
N ASN A 331 27.23 -7.47 -27.68
CA ASN A 331 27.80 -6.12 -27.60
C ASN A 331 27.04 -5.16 -26.68
N VAL A 332 26.23 -5.69 -25.75
CA VAL A 332 25.51 -4.87 -24.76
C VAL A 332 26.27 -4.78 -23.44
N SER A 333 26.14 -3.68 -22.70
CA SER A 333 26.71 -3.56 -21.34
C SER A 333 26.02 -4.54 -20.38
N ASP A 334 26.66 -4.83 -19.24
CA ASP A 334 26.03 -5.67 -18.21
C ASP A 334 24.71 -5.07 -17.70
N LEU A 335 24.62 -3.74 -17.61
CA LEU A 335 23.39 -3.03 -17.22
C LEU A 335 22.25 -3.26 -18.22
N ALA A 336 22.55 -3.35 -19.51
CA ALA A 336 21.57 -3.57 -20.57
C ALA A 336 21.27 -5.06 -20.84
N LEU A 337 22.12 -5.97 -20.37
CA LEU A 337 22.07 -7.39 -20.72
C LEU A 337 20.70 -8.03 -20.45
N ASN A 338 20.12 -7.85 -19.27
CA ASN A 338 18.82 -8.44 -18.96
C ASN A 338 17.68 -7.82 -19.81
N THR A 339 17.75 -6.51 -20.12
CA THR A 339 16.79 -5.84 -21.01
C THR A 339 16.90 -6.41 -22.43
N ALA A 340 18.11 -6.65 -22.93
CA ALA A 340 18.33 -7.27 -24.23
C ALA A 340 17.78 -8.70 -24.27
N LEU A 341 17.95 -9.47 -23.19
CA LEU A 341 17.42 -10.83 -23.09
C LEU A 341 15.88 -10.88 -23.12
N ILE A 342 15.18 -9.97 -22.43
CA ILE A 342 13.71 -9.94 -22.50
C ILE A 342 13.21 -9.50 -23.88
N LEU A 343 13.90 -8.57 -24.55
CA LEU A 343 13.55 -8.14 -25.90
C LEU A 343 13.83 -9.23 -26.94
N ASP A 344 14.93 -9.97 -26.82
CA ASP A 344 15.22 -11.15 -27.65
C ASP A 344 14.16 -12.24 -27.44
N ALA A 345 13.80 -12.53 -26.19
CA ALA A 345 12.73 -13.47 -25.87
C ALA A 345 11.38 -13.03 -26.43
N PHE A 346 11.05 -11.74 -26.37
CA PHE A 346 9.82 -11.19 -26.94
C PHE A 346 9.78 -11.32 -28.47
N ALA A 347 10.88 -11.00 -29.17
CA ALA A 347 10.99 -11.18 -30.62
C ALA A 347 10.74 -12.64 -31.03
N LYS A 348 11.24 -13.58 -30.23
CA LYS A 348 11.11 -15.02 -30.44
C LYS A 348 9.81 -15.63 -29.90
N GLY A 349 8.95 -14.83 -29.25
CA GLY A 349 7.70 -15.32 -28.63
C GLY A 349 7.91 -16.22 -27.41
N ASN A 350 9.06 -16.16 -26.74
CA ASN A 350 9.37 -16.97 -25.56
C ASN A 350 8.83 -16.29 -24.29
N GLY A 351 7.53 -16.44 -24.03
CA GLY A 351 6.84 -15.89 -22.86
C GLY A 351 7.38 -16.34 -21.50
N SER A 352 8.23 -17.37 -21.43
CA SER A 352 8.80 -17.84 -20.16
C SER A 352 9.90 -16.93 -19.60
N ARG A 353 10.41 -15.98 -20.40
CA ARG A 353 11.60 -15.18 -20.06
C ARG A 353 11.31 -13.70 -19.80
N TYR A 354 10.09 -13.25 -20.03
CA TYR A 354 9.67 -11.85 -19.85
C TYR A 354 8.28 -11.76 -19.20
N ALA A 355 7.91 -10.57 -18.73
CA ALA A 355 6.57 -10.29 -18.22
C ALA A 355 5.74 -9.60 -19.31
N ASN A 356 4.51 -10.06 -19.54
CA ASN A 356 3.49 -9.33 -20.29
C ASN A 356 2.62 -8.48 -19.33
N PHE A 357 1.67 -7.72 -19.85
CA PHE A 357 0.81 -6.87 -19.02
C PHE A 357 -0.04 -7.65 -18.00
N GLU A 358 -0.54 -8.83 -18.36
CA GLU A 358 -1.33 -9.67 -17.46
C GLU A 358 -0.49 -10.13 -16.25
N SER A 359 0.72 -10.63 -16.50
CA SER A 359 1.60 -11.08 -15.43
C SER A 359 2.13 -9.92 -14.57
N ALA A 360 2.40 -8.76 -15.16
CA ALA A 360 2.76 -7.55 -14.42
C ALA A 360 1.58 -7.03 -13.57
N LEU A 361 0.34 -7.17 -14.03
CA LEU A 361 -0.85 -6.84 -13.24
C LEU A 361 -0.96 -7.74 -12.00
N LYS A 362 -0.61 -9.03 -12.09
CA LYS A 362 -0.56 -9.93 -10.92
C LYS A 362 0.43 -9.41 -9.87
N THR A 363 1.62 -8.98 -10.31
CA THR A 363 2.61 -8.35 -9.41
C THR A 363 2.08 -7.07 -8.78
N HIS A 364 1.40 -6.20 -9.55
CA HIS A 364 0.74 -5.00 -9.02
C HIS A 364 -0.29 -5.32 -7.94
N ARG A 365 -1.16 -6.30 -8.19
CA ARG A 365 -2.17 -6.74 -7.21
C ARG A 365 -1.51 -7.27 -5.94
N LEU A 366 -0.45 -8.07 -6.06
CA LEU A 366 0.25 -8.59 -4.89
C LEU A 366 0.94 -7.48 -4.07
N LEU A 367 1.56 -6.50 -4.74
CA LEU A 367 2.10 -5.32 -4.05
C LEU A 367 1.01 -4.55 -3.30
N ASP A 368 -0.17 -4.41 -3.92
CA ASP A 368 -1.32 -3.78 -3.28
C ASP A 368 -1.84 -4.57 -2.07
N GLU A 369 -1.98 -5.89 -2.18
CA GLU A 369 -2.32 -6.76 -1.04
C GLU A 369 -1.31 -6.62 0.12
N ILE A 370 -0.02 -6.45 -0.19
CA ILE A 370 1.02 -6.23 0.83
C ILE A 370 0.86 -4.85 1.50
N LEU A 371 0.34 -3.85 0.79
CA LEU A 371 0.08 -2.53 1.37
C LEU A 371 -1.24 -2.47 2.16
N LYS A 372 -2.16 -3.42 1.95
CA LYS A 372 -3.48 -3.42 2.61
C LYS A 372 -3.38 -3.50 4.12
N ARG A 373 -4.25 -2.74 4.77
CA ARG A 373 -4.46 -2.71 6.21
C ARG A 373 -5.74 -3.45 6.55
N HIS A 374 -5.66 -4.38 7.49
CA HIS A 374 -6.81 -5.13 7.94
C HIS A 374 -7.45 -4.47 9.17
N ILE A 375 -8.70 -4.03 9.01
CA ILE A 375 -9.53 -3.50 10.10
C ILE A 375 -10.60 -4.53 10.45
N ALA A 376 -10.51 -5.11 11.64
CA ALA A 376 -11.52 -6.02 12.17
C ALA A 376 -12.58 -5.23 12.95
N ILE A 377 -13.82 -5.25 12.49
CA ILE A 377 -14.96 -4.58 13.12
C ILE A 377 -15.66 -5.57 14.05
N LEU A 378 -15.76 -5.21 15.33
CA LEU A 378 -16.40 -5.98 16.38
C LEU A 378 -17.81 -5.42 16.58
N ASP A 379 -18.80 -6.13 16.03
CA ASP A 379 -20.21 -5.77 16.14
C ASP A 379 -20.73 -6.12 17.55
N THR A 380 -21.04 -5.09 18.32
CA THR A 380 -21.51 -5.15 19.72
C THR A 380 -23.02 -5.03 19.86
N ASP A 381 -23.73 -4.83 18.75
CA ASP A 381 -25.20 -4.77 18.69
C ASP A 381 -25.71 -4.97 17.26
N VAL A 382 -27.03 -5.11 17.14
CA VAL A 382 -27.75 -5.17 15.87
C VAL A 382 -28.62 -3.93 15.69
N MET A 383 -28.85 -3.56 14.44
CA MET A 383 -29.75 -2.45 14.12
C MET A 383 -31.21 -2.77 14.48
N VAL A 384 -31.97 -1.74 14.83
CA VAL A 384 -33.40 -1.88 15.15
C VAL A 384 -34.20 -2.40 13.95
N PRO A 385 -35.27 -3.20 14.16
CA PRO A 385 -35.96 -3.91 13.07
C PRO A 385 -36.42 -3.04 11.90
N ALA A 386 -36.81 -1.79 12.17
CA ALA A 386 -37.32 -0.86 11.17
C ALA A 386 -36.28 -0.50 10.08
N VAL A 387 -34.99 -0.50 10.42
CA VAL A 387 -33.93 -0.07 9.50
C VAL A 387 -33.18 -1.24 8.86
N VAL A 388 -33.32 -2.45 9.40
CA VAL A 388 -32.67 -3.67 8.88
C VAL A 388 -32.90 -3.92 7.39
N PRO A 389 -34.12 -3.75 6.82
CA PRO A 389 -34.35 -3.96 5.39
C PRO A 389 -33.52 -3.05 4.48
N THR A 390 -33.13 -1.87 4.97
CA THR A 390 -32.41 -0.85 4.21
C THR A 390 -30.90 -0.88 4.47
N TYR A 391 -30.50 -1.05 5.73
CA TYR A 391 -29.12 -0.86 6.17
C TYR A 391 -28.40 -2.16 6.53
N GLY A 392 -29.12 -3.29 6.57
CA GLY A 392 -28.61 -4.57 7.02
C GLY A 392 -28.72 -4.76 8.54
N ARG A 393 -28.32 -5.94 9.02
CA ARG A 393 -28.50 -6.33 10.42
C ARG A 393 -27.52 -5.64 11.38
N TYR A 394 -26.29 -5.38 10.96
CA TYR A 394 -25.19 -4.93 11.83
C TYR A 394 -24.70 -3.54 11.46
N PHE A 395 -24.21 -2.80 12.45
CA PHE A 395 -23.66 -1.45 12.26
C PHE A 395 -22.38 -1.44 11.43
N SER A 396 -21.61 -2.53 11.41
CA SER A 396 -20.42 -2.70 10.57
C SER A 396 -20.62 -2.31 9.09
N GLY A 397 -21.81 -2.53 8.52
CA GLY A 397 -22.13 -2.09 7.17
C GLY A 397 -21.98 -0.57 6.95
N GLN A 398 -22.37 0.25 7.94
CA GLN A 398 -22.21 1.71 7.86
C GLN A 398 -20.76 2.14 8.07
N TYR A 399 -20.04 1.51 9.01
CA TYR A 399 -18.61 1.77 9.19
C TYR A 399 -17.83 1.45 7.91
N ILE A 400 -18.05 0.30 7.28
CA ILE A 400 -17.39 -0.07 6.01
C ILE A 400 -17.68 0.97 4.92
N LYS A 401 -18.94 1.41 4.79
CA LYS A 401 -19.33 2.44 3.82
C LYS A 401 -18.61 3.77 4.07
N LEU A 402 -18.59 4.25 5.31
CA LEU A 402 -18.01 5.55 5.68
C LEU A 402 -16.48 5.55 5.63
N LEU A 403 -15.86 4.50 6.17
CA LEU A 403 -14.41 4.30 6.12
C LEU A 403 -13.95 4.07 4.69
N GLY A 404 -14.70 3.31 3.88
CA GLY A 404 -14.44 3.17 2.45
C GLY A 404 -14.51 4.49 1.69
N ALA A 405 -15.51 5.33 1.99
CA ALA A 405 -15.61 6.67 1.41
C ALA A 405 -14.46 7.59 1.86
N ALA A 406 -14.05 7.53 3.13
CA ALA A 406 -12.89 8.27 3.65
C ALA A 406 -11.60 7.80 2.98
N ALA A 407 -11.38 6.48 2.90
CA ALA A 407 -10.23 5.89 2.23
C ALA A 407 -10.20 6.28 0.75
N LYS A 408 -11.34 6.35 0.06
CA LYS A 408 -11.43 6.86 -1.32
C LYS A 408 -11.00 8.32 -1.42
N ARG A 409 -11.49 9.21 -0.53
CA ARG A 409 -11.08 10.63 -0.49
C ARG A 409 -9.57 10.79 -0.24
N LEU A 410 -8.99 9.92 0.58
CA LEU A 410 -7.57 9.91 0.91
C LEU A 410 -6.70 9.23 -0.17
N GLY A 411 -7.32 8.61 -1.19
CA GLY A 411 -6.62 7.86 -2.22
C GLY A 411 -6.01 6.55 -1.73
N VAL A 412 -6.57 5.93 -0.68
CA VAL A 412 -6.08 4.70 -0.02
C VAL A 412 -7.13 3.60 0.07
N SER A 413 -8.24 3.70 -0.66
CA SER A 413 -9.32 2.68 -0.63
C SER A 413 -8.86 1.26 -0.97
N HIS A 414 -7.91 1.13 -1.90
CA HIS A 414 -7.22 -0.11 -2.23
C HIS A 414 -6.41 -0.68 -1.06
N LEU A 415 -6.03 0.14 -0.08
CA LEU A 415 -5.17 -0.22 1.05
C LEU A 415 -5.93 -0.61 2.32
N VAL A 416 -7.24 -0.88 2.26
CA VAL A 416 -8.02 -1.25 3.44
C VAL A 416 -8.91 -2.45 3.16
N ARG A 417 -8.80 -3.47 4.01
CA ARG A 417 -9.69 -4.63 4.06
C ARG A 417 -10.45 -4.60 5.37
N PHE A 418 -11.74 -4.93 5.32
CA PHE A 418 -12.60 -5.03 6.50
C PHE A 418 -13.03 -6.48 6.73
N THR A 419 -13.07 -6.89 7.98
CA THR A 419 -13.81 -8.09 8.44
C THR A 419 -14.75 -7.71 9.57
N THR A 420 -15.79 -8.51 9.79
CA THR A 420 -16.85 -8.23 10.78
C THR A 420 -17.03 -9.43 11.69
N TRP A 421 -17.14 -9.19 13.00
CA TRP A 421 -17.16 -10.20 14.04
C TRP A 421 -18.28 -9.93 15.03
N ASP A 422 -19.24 -10.86 15.13
CA ASP A 422 -20.33 -10.79 16.11
C ASP A 422 -19.80 -11.23 17.49
N VAL A 423 -19.32 -10.25 18.26
CA VAL A 423 -18.73 -10.50 19.59
C VAL A 423 -19.77 -10.81 20.65
N VAL A 424 -21.03 -10.39 20.43
CA VAL A 424 -22.18 -10.77 21.28
C VAL A 424 -22.43 -12.26 21.18
N ALA A 425 -22.30 -12.84 19.98
CA ALA A 425 -22.34 -14.27 19.74
C ALA A 425 -21.03 -15.02 20.11
N GLY A 426 -20.02 -14.32 20.63
CA GLY A 426 -18.75 -14.90 21.05
C GLY A 426 -17.76 -15.16 19.91
N HIS A 427 -17.95 -14.58 18.73
CA HIS A 427 -17.01 -14.69 17.62
C HIS A 427 -16.01 -13.53 17.64
N TYR A 428 -14.72 -13.84 17.67
CA TYR A 428 -13.63 -12.87 17.75
C TYR A 428 -12.56 -13.14 16.67
N PRO A 429 -11.92 -12.09 16.13
CA PRO A 429 -10.74 -12.27 15.29
C PRO A 429 -9.55 -12.79 16.10
N ASP A 430 -8.57 -13.40 15.43
CA ASP A 430 -7.20 -13.44 15.94
C ASP A 430 -6.63 -12.01 15.85
N PRO A 431 -6.25 -11.38 16.97
CA PRO A 431 -5.68 -10.04 16.95
C PRO A 431 -4.40 -9.93 16.10
N SER A 432 -3.64 -11.01 15.95
CA SER A 432 -2.39 -11.05 15.19
C SER A 432 -2.61 -10.84 13.69
N ASP A 433 -3.83 -11.07 13.21
CA ASP A 433 -4.20 -10.95 11.81
C ASP A 433 -4.68 -9.53 11.46
N ALA A 434 -4.86 -8.64 12.43
CA ALA A 434 -5.41 -7.30 12.21
C ALA A 434 -4.38 -6.17 12.39
N ASP A 435 -4.49 -5.11 11.60
CA ASP A 435 -3.76 -3.85 11.84
C ASP A 435 -4.51 -2.96 12.83
N ALA A 436 -5.84 -3.09 12.89
CA ALA A 436 -6.70 -2.36 13.81
C ALA A 436 -7.98 -3.15 14.15
N ILE A 437 -8.52 -2.89 15.35
CA ILE A 437 -9.87 -3.29 15.74
C ILE A 437 -10.76 -2.05 15.86
N LEU A 438 -12.02 -2.18 15.43
CA LEU A 438 -13.07 -1.16 15.59
C LEU A 438 -14.20 -1.74 16.43
N ILE A 439 -14.50 -1.15 17.57
CA ILE A 439 -15.56 -1.58 18.48
C ILE A 439 -16.77 -0.66 18.28
N THR A 440 -17.90 -1.23 17.85
CA THR A 440 -19.12 -0.47 17.56
C THR A 440 -19.84 -0.03 18.84
N GLY A 441 -20.81 0.88 18.69
CA GLY A 441 -21.76 1.23 19.74
C GLY A 441 -22.74 0.09 20.06
N SER A 442 -23.30 0.10 21.27
CA SER A 442 -24.29 -0.84 21.78
C SER A 442 -25.26 -0.14 22.72
N ILE A 443 -26.48 -0.65 22.84
CA ILE A 443 -27.44 -0.21 23.87
C ILE A 443 -27.10 -0.75 25.27
N ALA A 444 -26.27 -1.80 25.36
CA ALA A 444 -25.80 -2.32 26.63
C ALA A 444 -24.94 -1.28 27.37
N ALA A 445 -24.90 -1.34 28.70
CA ALA A 445 -24.01 -0.48 29.45
C ALA A 445 -22.60 -1.11 29.49
N ALA A 446 -21.56 -0.31 29.29
CA ALA A 446 -20.18 -0.81 29.34
C ALA A 446 -19.77 -1.31 30.73
N TYR A 447 -20.54 -1.01 31.78
CA TYR A 447 -20.39 -1.53 33.14
C TYR A 447 -21.28 -2.74 33.46
N ASP A 448 -22.03 -3.27 32.48
CA ASP A 448 -22.84 -4.48 32.67
C ASP A 448 -21.97 -5.71 32.96
N THR A 449 -22.61 -6.70 33.60
CA THR A 449 -22.00 -7.98 33.98
C THR A 449 -22.32 -9.10 32.99
N ASP A 450 -22.87 -8.74 31.81
CA ASP A 450 -23.15 -9.71 30.75
C ASP A 450 -21.86 -10.43 30.34
N PRO A 451 -21.91 -11.77 30.17
CA PRO A 451 -20.72 -12.56 29.85
C PRO A 451 -19.96 -12.07 28.61
N TRP A 452 -20.68 -11.59 27.59
CA TRP A 452 -20.06 -11.09 26.35
C TRP A 452 -19.35 -9.74 26.56
N VAL A 453 -19.87 -8.85 27.43
CA VAL A 453 -19.24 -7.57 27.77
C VAL A 453 -17.94 -7.81 28.54
N ILE A 454 -17.94 -8.77 29.47
CA ILE A 454 -16.75 -9.19 30.21
C ILE A 454 -15.72 -9.80 29.25
N ALA A 455 -16.15 -10.71 28.37
CA ALA A 455 -15.27 -11.35 27.39
C ALA A 455 -14.64 -10.33 26.42
N LEU A 456 -15.44 -9.38 25.93
CA LEU A 456 -14.95 -8.31 25.06
C LEU A 456 -13.96 -7.40 25.80
N GLY A 457 -14.22 -7.09 27.07
CA GLY A 457 -13.28 -6.34 27.90
C GLY A 457 -11.93 -7.05 28.04
N ALA A 458 -11.93 -8.35 28.33
CA ALA A 458 -10.71 -9.15 28.40
C ALA A 458 -9.99 -9.23 27.05
N PHE A 459 -10.73 -9.34 25.94
CA PHE A 459 -10.18 -9.29 24.59
C PHE A 459 -9.47 -7.95 24.31
N ILE A 460 -10.11 -6.82 24.63
CA ILE A 460 -9.51 -5.48 24.46
C ILE A 460 -8.23 -5.33 25.29
N GLU A 461 -8.24 -5.81 26.54
CA GLU A 461 -7.06 -5.80 27.41
C GLU A 461 -5.90 -6.62 26.79
N GLY A 462 -6.18 -7.84 26.32
CA GLY A 462 -5.19 -8.69 25.66
C GLY A 462 -4.65 -8.08 24.37
N VAL A 463 -5.51 -7.52 23.51
CA VAL A 463 -5.06 -6.78 22.30
C VAL A 463 -4.15 -5.62 22.68
N TYR A 464 -4.52 -4.86 23.73
CA TYR A 464 -3.74 -3.71 24.16
C TYR A 464 -2.37 -4.10 24.73
N ALA A 465 -2.32 -5.14 25.56
CA ALA A 465 -1.10 -5.61 26.23
C ALA A 465 -0.16 -6.36 25.27
N ASP A 466 -0.69 -7.34 24.53
CA ASP A 466 0.10 -8.35 23.84
C ASP A 466 0.27 -8.06 22.34
N HIS A 467 -0.66 -7.30 21.73
CA HIS A 467 -0.66 -7.00 20.30
C HIS A 467 -0.38 -5.52 20.04
N ARG A 468 0.84 -5.07 20.37
CA ARG A 468 1.29 -3.66 20.27
C ARG A 468 1.25 -3.04 18.86
N HIS A 469 1.05 -3.85 17.82
CA HIS A 469 0.85 -3.40 16.45
C HIS A 469 -0.63 -3.08 16.12
N VAL A 470 -1.60 -3.61 16.87
CA VAL A 470 -3.04 -3.45 16.58
C VAL A 470 -3.58 -2.13 17.12
N ARG A 471 -4.10 -1.24 16.27
CA ARG A 471 -4.67 0.04 16.71
C ARG A 471 -6.11 -0.19 17.17
N ILE A 472 -6.55 0.53 18.20
CA ILE A 472 -7.89 0.34 18.77
C ILE A 472 -8.73 1.58 18.48
N PHE A 473 -9.88 1.37 17.87
CA PHE A 473 -10.92 2.38 17.72
C PHE A 473 -12.21 1.96 18.43
N GLY A 474 -12.88 2.89 19.10
CA GLY A 474 -14.15 2.60 19.80
C GLY A 474 -15.14 3.75 19.71
N THR A 475 -16.41 3.43 19.44
CA THR A 475 -17.51 4.40 19.37
C THR A 475 -18.57 4.15 20.44
N CYS A 476 -19.08 5.19 21.10
CA CYS A 476 -20.14 5.12 22.11
C CYS A 476 -19.85 4.06 23.20
N PHE A 477 -20.55 2.93 23.21
CA PHE A 477 -20.22 1.78 24.06
C PHE A 477 -18.76 1.35 23.95
N GLY A 478 -18.19 1.30 22.74
CA GLY A 478 -16.78 0.97 22.52
C GLY A 478 -15.83 2.00 23.16
N HIS A 479 -16.18 3.29 23.14
CA HIS A 479 -15.42 4.33 23.83
C HIS A 479 -15.45 4.11 25.34
N GLN A 480 -16.64 3.87 25.88
CA GLN A 480 -16.85 3.63 27.31
C GLN A 480 -16.12 2.37 27.77
N LEU A 481 -16.27 1.25 27.06
CA LEU A 481 -15.63 -0.01 27.43
C LEU A 481 -14.10 0.07 27.38
N VAL A 482 -13.54 0.71 26.36
CA VAL A 482 -12.09 0.97 26.28
C VAL A 482 -11.63 1.85 27.45
N GLY A 483 -12.37 2.92 27.77
CA GLY A 483 -12.10 3.77 28.94
C GLY A 483 -12.13 2.97 30.25
N ARG A 484 -13.13 2.11 30.43
CA ARG A 484 -13.24 1.24 31.62
C ARG A 484 -12.06 0.28 31.73
N VAL A 485 -11.74 -0.43 30.65
CA VAL A 485 -10.76 -1.52 30.66
C VAL A 485 -9.34 -0.96 30.78
N LEU A 486 -8.98 0.03 29.96
CA LEU A 486 -7.59 0.51 29.88
C LEU A 486 -7.27 1.61 30.89
N LEU A 487 -8.26 2.42 31.28
CA LEU A 487 -8.05 3.55 32.20
C LEU A 487 -8.68 3.33 33.58
N GLY A 488 -9.51 2.30 33.76
CA GLY A 488 -10.04 1.89 35.06
C GLY A 488 -8.96 1.67 36.12
N PRO A 489 -7.86 0.94 35.82
CA PRO A 489 -6.72 0.79 36.74
C PRO A 489 -6.05 2.13 37.11
N HIS A 490 -6.32 3.20 36.37
CA HIS A 490 -5.81 4.55 36.58
C HIS A 490 -6.86 5.52 37.15
N GLY A 491 -8.01 5.00 37.58
CA GLY A 491 -9.05 5.76 38.26
C GLY A 491 -10.10 6.40 37.35
N ALA A 492 -10.15 6.03 36.07
CA ALA A 492 -11.31 6.34 35.24
C ALA A 492 -12.50 5.45 35.62
N VAL A 493 -13.72 6.00 35.53
CA VAL A 493 -14.96 5.27 35.85
C VAL A 493 -15.93 5.48 34.70
N VAL A 494 -16.71 4.44 34.38
CA VAL A 494 -17.85 4.56 33.47
C VAL A 494 -19.12 4.41 34.29
N GLU A 495 -20.02 5.37 34.15
CA GLU A 495 -21.25 5.46 34.91
C GLU A 495 -22.30 6.23 34.11
N LYS A 496 -23.52 6.30 34.66
CA LYS A 496 -24.57 7.17 34.10
C LYS A 496 -24.13 8.63 34.18
N ASP A 497 -24.35 9.36 33.10
CA ASP A 497 -24.04 10.77 33.05
C ASP A 497 -24.94 11.53 34.05
N PRO A 498 -24.37 12.29 35.00
CA PRO A 498 -25.14 13.05 35.98
C PRO A 498 -26.05 14.12 35.35
N ASN A 499 -25.75 14.56 34.12
CA ASN A 499 -26.56 15.51 33.36
C ASN A 499 -27.67 14.81 32.54
N GLY A 500 -27.74 13.48 32.58
CA GLY A 500 -28.70 12.69 31.81
C GLY A 500 -28.26 12.52 30.36
N TYR A 501 -29.23 12.42 29.45
CA TYR A 501 -28.95 12.08 28.05
C TYR A 501 -28.54 13.28 27.20
N GLU A 502 -27.54 13.08 26.36
CA GLU A 502 -27.12 14.02 25.32
C GLU A 502 -27.59 13.53 23.95
N PHE A 503 -28.30 14.38 23.22
CA PHE A 503 -28.86 14.10 21.89
C PHE A 503 -28.52 15.21 20.89
N GLY A 504 -28.72 14.88 19.61
CA GLY A 504 -28.60 15.84 18.52
C GLY A 504 -27.16 16.12 18.11
N VAL A 505 -26.98 17.06 17.19
CA VAL A 505 -25.65 17.42 16.68
C VAL A 505 -25.02 18.46 17.62
N GLN A 506 -23.97 18.05 18.33
CA GLN A 506 -23.23 18.90 19.26
C GLN A 506 -21.85 19.27 18.72
N THR A 507 -21.30 20.41 19.16
CA THR A 507 -19.95 20.86 18.75
C THR A 507 -18.93 20.50 19.82
N ILE A 508 -17.95 19.67 19.47
CA ILE A 508 -16.86 19.27 20.36
C ILE A 508 -15.69 20.25 20.20
N ALA A 509 -15.27 20.85 21.31
CA ALA A 509 -14.04 21.62 21.37
C ALA A 509 -12.84 20.68 21.42
N LEU A 510 -12.03 20.66 20.35
CA LEU A 510 -10.91 19.73 20.22
C LEU A 510 -9.68 20.17 21.02
N HIS A 511 -9.05 19.21 21.70
CA HIS A 511 -7.79 19.42 22.40
C HIS A 511 -6.66 19.77 21.41
N PRO A 512 -5.83 20.81 21.66
CA PRO A 512 -4.80 21.26 20.71
C PRO A 512 -3.83 20.17 20.24
N ARG A 513 -3.38 19.29 21.14
CA ARG A 513 -2.50 18.16 20.80
C ARG A 513 -3.12 17.21 19.75
N LEU A 514 -4.44 17.04 19.73
CA LEU A 514 -5.09 16.24 18.69
C LEU A 514 -4.95 16.91 17.31
N ILE A 515 -5.03 18.23 17.25
CA ILE A 515 -4.89 19.00 16.01
C ILE A 515 -3.43 18.96 15.52
N GLU A 516 -2.47 18.96 16.43
CA GLU A 516 -1.05 18.79 16.11
C GLU A 516 -0.78 17.40 15.48
N ASP A 517 -1.33 16.35 16.08
CA ASP A 517 -1.18 14.97 15.59
C ASP A 517 -2.00 14.72 14.30
N PHE A 518 -3.10 15.45 14.10
CA PHE A 518 -3.96 15.38 12.91
C PHE A 518 -4.11 16.75 12.26
N PRO A 519 -3.12 17.21 11.47
CA PRO A 519 -3.13 18.54 10.84
C PRO A 519 -4.36 18.80 9.95
N CYS A 520 -5.02 17.75 9.45
CA CYS A 520 -6.27 17.88 8.71
C CYS A 520 -7.43 18.47 9.55
N LEU A 521 -7.32 18.46 10.88
CA LEU A 521 -8.27 19.05 11.81
C LEU A 521 -7.99 20.53 12.12
N ALA A 522 -6.91 21.12 11.57
CA ALA A 522 -6.52 22.50 11.87
C ALA A 522 -7.65 23.53 11.64
N ALA A 523 -8.48 23.31 10.61
CA ALA A 523 -9.63 24.16 10.31
C ALA A 523 -10.72 24.13 11.40
N LEU A 524 -10.72 23.10 12.26
CA LEU A 524 -11.67 22.91 13.35
C LEU A 524 -11.13 23.43 14.70
N GLY A 525 -9.88 23.88 14.76
CA GLY A 525 -9.24 24.35 15.99
C GLY A 525 -9.78 25.68 16.52
N GLY A 526 -9.58 25.92 17.82
CA GLY A 526 -9.93 27.20 18.48
C GLY A 526 -11.43 27.44 18.62
N ALA A 527 -12.21 26.36 18.78
CA ALA A 527 -13.60 26.41 19.19
C ALA A 527 -13.70 26.49 20.72
N GLU A 528 -14.62 27.31 21.24
CA GLU A 528 -15.04 27.19 22.64
C GLU A 528 -16.18 26.15 22.74
N PRO A 529 -16.31 25.42 23.87
CA PRO A 529 -17.48 24.57 24.11
C PRO A 529 -18.75 25.44 24.05
N ASP A 530 -19.81 24.96 23.38
CA ASP A 530 -21.01 25.74 23.06
C ASP A 530 -21.47 26.67 24.20
N ALA A 531 -21.27 27.98 24.02
CA ALA A 531 -22.01 29.00 24.77
C ALA A 531 -23.43 29.01 24.21
N ALA A 532 -24.42 28.95 25.10
CA ALA A 532 -25.83 28.79 24.77
C ALA A 532 -26.29 29.61 23.55
N ALA A 533 -27.07 28.95 22.68
CA ALA A 533 -27.68 29.47 21.47
C ALA A 533 -28.25 30.90 21.60
N ASP A 534 -27.45 31.91 21.23
CA ASP A 534 -27.91 33.30 21.06
C ASP A 534 -27.96 33.67 19.57
N GLY A 535 -28.62 32.84 18.75
CA GLY A 535 -29.26 33.27 17.50
C GLY A 535 -28.38 33.90 16.41
N THR A 536 -27.06 33.90 16.54
CA THR A 536 -26.13 34.30 15.48
C THR A 536 -25.55 33.03 14.84
N GLY A 537 -25.53 32.98 13.50
CA GLY A 537 -25.36 31.74 12.72
C GLY A 537 -24.16 30.85 13.11
N PRO A 538 -24.15 29.57 12.71
CA PRO A 538 -23.33 28.53 13.33
C PRO A 538 -21.83 28.86 13.28
N SER A 539 -21.19 28.84 14.45
CA SER A 539 -19.73 28.78 14.55
C SER A 539 -19.22 27.59 13.74
N ARG A 540 -18.30 27.82 12.81
CA ARG A 540 -17.70 26.77 11.96
C ARG A 540 -16.49 26.09 12.60
N ARG A 541 -16.16 26.40 13.86
CA ARG A 541 -15.01 25.84 14.58
C ARG A 541 -15.51 24.75 15.52
N GLY A 542 -14.75 23.65 15.63
CA GLY A 542 -15.10 22.49 16.45
C GLY A 542 -15.63 21.31 15.62
N LEU A 543 -15.55 20.11 16.18
CA LEU A 543 -15.99 18.88 15.52
C LEU A 543 -17.47 18.63 15.82
N ARG A 544 -18.33 18.75 14.81
CA ARG A 544 -19.77 18.56 14.93
C ARG A 544 -20.14 17.10 14.75
N LEU A 545 -20.70 16.47 15.78
CA LEU A 545 -21.06 15.05 15.74
C LEU A 545 -22.43 14.79 16.37
N GLN A 546 -23.09 13.75 15.89
CA GLN A 546 -24.40 13.30 16.36
C GLN A 546 -24.24 12.55 17.70
N MET A 547 -24.90 13.04 18.74
CA MET A 547 -24.93 12.46 20.09
C MET A 547 -26.20 11.62 20.29
N CYS A 548 -26.05 10.53 21.03
CA CYS A 548 -27.13 9.71 21.57
C CYS A 548 -26.55 8.81 22.67
N HIS A 549 -26.33 9.34 23.86
CA HIS A 549 -25.83 8.55 25.00
C HIS A 549 -26.36 9.07 26.34
N GLY A 550 -26.41 8.18 27.34
CA GLY A 550 -26.76 8.51 28.73
C GLY A 550 -25.71 8.07 29.75
N ASP A 551 -24.62 7.45 29.28
CA ASP A 551 -23.47 7.06 30.09
C ASP A 551 -22.24 7.89 29.66
N HIS A 552 -21.32 8.12 30.59
CA HIS A 552 -20.10 8.90 30.35
C HIS A 552 -18.85 8.23 30.93
N VAL A 553 -17.67 8.63 30.45
CA VAL A 553 -16.38 8.28 31.05
C VAL A 553 -15.93 9.42 31.96
N ALA A 554 -15.96 9.19 33.27
CA ALA A 554 -15.43 10.11 34.27
C ALA A 554 -13.93 9.88 34.47
N LEU A 555 -13.12 10.92 34.24
CA LEU A 555 -11.67 10.88 34.45
C LEU A 555 -11.28 11.10 35.91
N PRO A 556 -10.11 10.58 36.35
CA PRO A 556 -9.61 10.78 37.70
C PRO A 556 -9.47 12.27 38.05
N ARG A 557 -9.78 12.61 39.30
CA ARG A 557 -9.64 13.99 39.81
C ARG A 557 -8.18 14.31 40.16
N PRO A 558 -7.73 15.57 39.99
CA PRO A 558 -6.41 16.00 40.42
C PRO A 558 -6.10 15.66 41.89
N PRO A 559 -4.84 15.30 42.23
CA PRO A 559 -3.65 15.39 41.39
C PRO A 559 -3.46 14.20 40.42
N ALA A 560 -4.32 13.19 40.45
CA ALA A 560 -4.30 12.10 39.49
C ALA A 560 -4.75 12.59 38.11
N GLY A 561 -4.15 12.05 37.06
CA GLY A 561 -4.44 12.38 35.67
C GLY A 561 -4.34 11.15 34.79
N LEU A 562 -4.61 11.33 33.50
CA LEU A 562 -4.47 10.27 32.51
C LEU A 562 -3.03 9.72 32.48
N PRO A 563 -2.85 8.39 32.34
CA PRO A 563 -1.53 7.78 32.33
C PRO A 563 -0.78 8.08 31.03
N GLY A 564 0.55 8.21 31.13
CA GLY A 564 1.44 8.28 29.95
C GLY A 564 1.08 9.40 28.99
N ASN A 565 0.77 9.05 27.74
CA ASN A 565 0.44 9.99 26.67
C ASN A 565 -1.06 10.13 26.39
N TRP A 566 -1.92 9.52 27.22
CA TRP A 566 -3.36 9.60 27.05
C TRP A 566 -3.86 11.03 27.22
N ILE A 567 -4.76 11.44 26.33
CA ILE A 567 -5.45 12.73 26.39
C ILE A 567 -6.95 12.54 26.21
N ASN A 568 -7.72 13.41 26.85
CA ASN A 568 -9.10 13.67 26.45
C ASN A 568 -9.08 14.51 25.17
N ILE A 569 -9.78 14.07 24.14
CA ILE A 569 -9.76 14.77 22.85
C ILE A 569 -10.67 16.01 22.83
N GLY A 570 -11.57 16.14 23.80
CA GLY A 570 -12.53 17.23 23.86
C GLY A 570 -13.81 16.88 24.59
N GLY A 571 -14.63 17.89 24.86
CA GLY A 571 -15.92 17.75 25.53
C GLY A 571 -16.97 18.71 24.96
N THR A 572 -18.21 18.52 25.40
CA THR A 572 -19.32 19.47 25.25
C THR A 572 -19.62 20.11 26.60
N ALA A 573 -20.58 21.04 26.65
CA ALA A 573 -21.08 21.57 27.92
C ALA A 573 -21.81 20.50 28.76
N HIS A 574 -22.33 19.44 28.12
CA HIS A 574 -23.05 18.36 28.77
C HIS A 574 -22.10 17.25 29.25
N CYS A 575 -21.23 16.75 28.38
CA CYS A 575 -20.29 15.68 28.72
C CYS A 575 -18.84 16.13 28.49
N ALA A 576 -18.04 16.08 29.57
CA ALA A 576 -16.67 16.57 29.56
C ALA A 576 -15.70 15.71 28.72
N VAL A 577 -16.04 14.45 28.45
CA VAL A 577 -15.18 13.47 27.78
C VAL A 577 -15.94 12.87 26.60
N GLN A 578 -15.74 13.46 25.42
CA GLN A 578 -16.35 12.99 24.18
C GLN A 578 -15.41 12.06 23.40
N GLY A 579 -14.22 11.79 23.93
CA GLY A 579 -13.30 10.83 23.36
C GLY A 579 -11.97 10.78 24.10
N LEU A 580 -11.26 9.67 23.90
CA LEU A 580 -9.94 9.44 24.47
C LEU A 580 -8.97 9.05 23.39
N TYR A 581 -7.73 9.54 23.50
CA TYR A 581 -6.70 9.30 22.51
C TYR A 581 -5.36 9.01 23.19
N GLU A 582 -4.77 7.89 22.79
CA GLU A 582 -3.37 7.58 23.02
C GLU A 582 -2.64 7.60 21.67
N PRO A 583 -1.66 8.50 21.47
CA PRO A 583 -0.98 8.65 20.21
C PRO A 583 -0.49 7.35 19.58
N SER A 584 -0.82 7.17 18.30
CA SER A 584 -0.49 5.98 17.49
C SER A 584 -1.04 4.65 18.00
N ARG A 585 -1.91 4.63 19.01
CA ARG A 585 -2.38 3.40 19.66
C ARG A 585 -3.89 3.29 19.79
N VAL A 586 -4.54 4.26 20.41
CA VAL A 586 -5.99 4.22 20.69
C VAL A 586 -6.65 5.52 20.30
N LEU A 587 -7.80 5.46 19.62
CA LEU A 587 -8.68 6.60 19.40
C LEU A 587 -10.12 6.17 19.67
N THR A 588 -10.79 6.81 20.61
CA THR A 588 -12.19 6.53 20.90
C THR A 588 -13.01 7.81 20.89
N ILE A 589 -14.27 7.70 20.49
CA ILE A 589 -15.20 8.83 20.46
C ILE A 589 -16.58 8.38 20.97
N GLN A 590 -17.22 9.20 21.79
CA GLN A 590 -18.58 8.97 22.28
C GLN A 590 -19.69 9.10 21.18
N PRO A 591 -19.59 9.97 20.16
CA PRO A 591 -20.67 10.21 19.19
C PRO A 591 -20.86 9.11 18.13
N HIS A 592 -22.03 9.12 17.48
CA HIS A 592 -22.45 8.16 16.43
C HIS A 592 -22.35 8.75 15.02
N PHE A 593 -21.16 8.74 14.42
CA PHE A 593 -20.97 9.22 13.04
C PHE A 593 -21.47 8.23 11.98
N GLU A 594 -21.69 6.97 12.39
CA GLU A 594 -22.22 5.89 11.57
C GLU A 594 -23.73 5.94 11.36
N CYS A 595 -24.45 6.64 12.25
CA CYS A 595 -25.90 6.76 12.22
C CYS A 595 -26.31 8.02 11.45
N ASP A 596 -27.05 7.84 10.35
CA ASP A 596 -27.77 8.95 9.74
C ASP A 596 -29.06 9.27 10.51
N GLN A 597 -29.80 10.28 10.04
CA GLN A 597 -31.06 10.71 10.66
C GLN A 597 -32.07 9.56 10.79
N ILE A 598 -32.18 8.68 9.79
CA ILE A 598 -33.17 7.60 9.78
C ILE A 598 -32.80 6.56 10.84
N ILE A 599 -31.53 6.13 10.86
CA ILE A 599 -31.03 5.19 11.86
C ILE A 599 -31.27 5.76 13.27
N MET A 600 -30.94 7.04 13.48
CA MET A 600 -31.07 7.67 14.78
C MET A 600 -32.53 7.79 15.22
N GLU A 601 -33.43 8.30 14.36
CA GLU A 601 -34.84 8.45 14.69
C GLU A 601 -35.50 7.11 15.03
N GLU A 602 -35.29 6.08 14.21
CA GLU A 602 -35.88 4.76 14.45
C GLU A 602 -35.27 4.10 15.70
N THR A 603 -33.99 4.32 15.97
CA THR A 603 -33.35 3.87 17.22
C THR A 603 -33.99 4.54 18.43
N ILE A 604 -34.22 5.86 18.36
CA ILE A 604 -34.85 6.60 19.46
C ILE A 604 -36.28 6.11 19.71
N ARG A 605 -37.10 5.99 18.64
CA ARG A 605 -38.47 5.47 18.72
C ARG A 605 -38.55 4.07 19.33
N TYR A 606 -37.56 3.23 19.03
CA TYR A 606 -37.55 1.84 19.48
C TYR A 606 -37.14 1.68 20.95
N PHE A 607 -36.13 2.44 21.39
CA PHE A 607 -35.55 2.27 22.73
C PHE A 607 -36.15 3.20 23.79
N TYR A 608 -36.51 4.43 23.41
CA TYR A 608 -37.01 5.42 24.35
C TYR A 608 -38.52 5.57 24.18
N THR A 609 -39.29 4.84 24.98
CA THR A 609 -40.76 4.86 24.93
C THR A 609 -41.35 5.12 26.32
N PRO A 610 -42.59 5.67 26.41
CA PRO A 610 -43.31 5.78 27.68
C PRO A 610 -43.40 4.46 28.44
N ASP A 611 -43.62 3.35 27.73
CA ASP A 611 -43.67 2.00 28.30
C ASP A 611 -42.33 1.55 28.92
N LYS A 612 -41.22 2.16 28.50
CA LYS A 612 -39.87 1.94 29.05
C LYS A 612 -39.45 3.04 30.05
N GLY A 613 -40.38 3.89 30.45
CA GLY A 613 -40.18 4.90 31.50
C GLY A 613 -39.67 6.27 31.01
N PHE A 614 -39.72 6.55 29.70
CA PHE A 614 -39.30 7.84 29.14
C PHE A 614 -40.51 8.77 28.91
N SER A 615 -40.42 10.05 29.29
CA SER A 615 -41.53 10.99 29.11
C SER A 615 -41.71 11.42 27.64
N GLU A 616 -42.90 11.89 27.28
CA GLU A 616 -43.13 12.52 25.97
C GLU A 616 -42.24 13.76 25.78
N GLU A 617 -42.04 14.55 26.83
CA GLU A 617 -41.11 15.70 26.81
C GLU A 617 -39.66 15.29 26.52
N PHE A 618 -39.23 14.11 27.00
CA PHE A 618 -37.91 13.57 26.66
C PHE A 618 -37.82 13.24 25.16
N LEU A 619 -38.87 12.64 24.59
CA LEU A 619 -38.91 12.31 23.18
C LEU A 619 -38.94 13.57 22.31
N GLU A 620 -39.77 14.55 22.68
CA GLU A 620 -39.78 15.85 22.00
C GLU A 620 -38.40 16.51 21.98
N ARG A 621 -37.66 16.45 23.11
CA ARG A 621 -36.28 16.95 23.17
C ARG A 621 -35.29 16.12 22.34
N ALA A 622 -35.50 14.82 22.22
CA ALA A 622 -34.61 13.94 21.46
C ALA A 622 -34.78 14.10 19.93
N PHE A 623 -35.97 14.54 19.48
CA PHE A 623 -36.28 14.82 18.07
C PHE A 623 -36.13 16.29 17.67
N ALA A 624 -35.99 17.22 18.62
CA ALA A 624 -35.73 18.64 18.40
C ALA A 624 -34.27 18.89 18.02
#